data_AF-A0A0R2XS36-F1
#
_entry.id   AF-A0A0R2XS36-F1
#
_cell.length_a   1.000
_cell.length_b   1.000
_cell.length_c   1.000
_cell.angle_alpha   90.00
_cell.angle_beta   90.00
_cell.angle_gamma   90.00
#
_symmetry.space_group_name_H-M   'P 1'
#
loop_
_entity.id
_entity.type
_entity.pdbx_description
1 polymer ?
#
loop_
_entity_poly.entity_id
_entity_poly.type
_entity_poly.pdbx_seq_one_letter_code
_entity_poly.pdbx_strand_id
1 'polypeptide(L)'
;MSKESRSRELQLDTILAAVTLALGGKSAAKDDLLHRFTKRYLGNTSSNDSAVKSSELIIADIVQAWHFVQERKSSRPIIAFEEGLLEENGRQLPTTVVRVLLDDKPFIVDSLRQALLRSGATIKTVRNTVLFSGRRKTGASKDSLGRFGQLI
;
A
#
# COMPACT_ATOMS: atom_id res chain seq x y z
N MET A 1 -16.36 22.75 6.46
CA MET A 1 -15.93 21.39 6.05
C MET A 1 -17.09 20.73 5.30
N SER A 2 -16.86 20.17 4.10
CA SER A 2 -17.92 19.53 3.29
C SER A 2 -18.31 18.15 3.87
N LYS A 3 -19.55 17.69 3.65
CA LYS A 3 -20.03 16.35 4.07
C LYS A 3 -19.12 15.23 3.55
N GLU A 4 -18.63 15.37 2.32
CA GLU A 4 -17.72 14.39 1.70
C GLU A 4 -16.37 14.31 2.41
N SER A 5 -15.82 15.44 2.84
CA SER A 5 -14.54 15.48 3.56
C SER A 5 -14.62 14.73 4.89
N ARG A 6 -15.72 14.95 5.63
CA ARG A 6 -15.97 14.27 6.91
C ARG A 6 -16.19 12.76 6.73
N SER A 7 -16.88 12.34 5.67
CA SER A 7 -17.10 10.92 5.38
C SER A 7 -15.79 10.20 5.01
N ARG A 8 -14.90 10.87 4.26
CA ARG A 8 -13.58 10.30 3.94
C ARG A 8 -12.69 10.16 5.16
N GLU A 9 -12.72 11.15 6.05
CA GLU A 9 -11.98 11.12 7.31
C GLU A 9 -12.41 9.94 8.19
N LEU A 10 -13.72 9.76 8.37
CA LEU A 10 -14.28 8.60 9.09
C LEU A 10 -13.90 7.25 8.45
N GLN A 11 -13.90 7.17 7.11
CA GLN A 11 -13.46 5.97 6.40
C GLN A 11 -11.98 5.69 6.62
N LEU A 12 -11.12 6.72 6.55
CA LEU A 12 -9.70 6.57 6.80
C LEU A 12 -9.43 6.10 8.24
N ASP A 13 -10.10 6.67 9.23
CA ASP A 13 -9.96 6.25 10.62
C ASP A 13 -10.38 4.79 10.83
N THR A 14 -11.45 4.36 10.15
CA THR A 14 -11.91 2.96 10.17
C THR A 14 -10.86 2.02 9.58
N ILE A 15 -10.27 2.38 8.43
CA ILE A 15 -9.22 1.60 7.79
C ILE A 15 -7.97 1.53 8.69
N LEU A 16 -7.57 2.66 9.30
CA LEU A 16 -6.40 2.73 10.19
C LEU A 16 -6.55 1.80 11.40
N ALA A 17 -7.73 1.82 12.04
CA ALA A 17 -8.03 0.93 13.16
C ALA A 17 -7.98 -0.55 12.74
N ALA A 18 -8.60 -0.89 11.61
CA ALA A 18 -8.64 -2.26 11.10
C ALA A 18 -7.24 -2.80 10.72
N VAL A 19 -6.41 -1.99 10.07
CA VAL A 19 -5.03 -2.35 9.71
C VAL A 19 -4.18 -2.56 10.96
N THR A 20 -4.30 -1.68 11.95
CA THR A 20 -3.57 -1.79 13.22
C THR A 20 -3.94 -3.06 13.97
N LEU A 21 -5.23 -3.40 14.00
CA LEU A 21 -5.74 -4.64 14.57
C LEU A 21 -5.19 -5.87 13.83
N ALA A 22 -5.29 -5.90 12.50
CA ALA A 22 -4.86 -7.02 11.67
C ALA A 22 -3.35 -7.31 11.78
N LEU A 23 -2.53 -6.26 11.90
CA LEU A 23 -1.07 -6.37 11.99
C LEU A 23 -0.55 -6.53 13.44
N GLY A 24 -1.47 -6.61 14.41
CA GLY A 24 -1.14 -6.76 15.83
C GLY A 24 -0.31 -5.60 16.36
N GLY A 25 -0.88 -4.40 16.37
CA GLY A 25 -0.34 -3.27 17.11
C GLY A 25 -0.02 -3.65 18.56
N LYS A 26 1.26 -3.57 18.96
CA LYS A 26 1.75 -3.99 20.30
C LYS A 26 2.45 -2.86 21.06
N SER A 27 2.66 -1.72 20.41
CA SER A 27 3.39 -0.57 20.95
C SER A 27 2.97 0.69 20.19
N ALA A 28 2.88 1.82 20.91
CA ALA A 28 2.55 3.12 20.33
C ALA A 28 3.43 3.49 19.13
N ALA A 29 4.71 3.09 19.15
CA ALA A 29 5.63 3.35 18.05
C ALA A 29 5.31 2.53 16.78
N LYS A 30 4.83 1.29 16.95
CA LYS A 30 4.39 0.45 15.82
C LYS A 30 3.09 0.97 15.24
N ASP A 31 2.14 1.36 16.08
CA ASP A 31 0.82 1.85 15.66
C ASP A 31 0.96 3.16 14.88
N ASP A 32 1.78 4.08 15.37
CA ASP A 32 2.12 5.32 14.67
C ASP A 32 2.79 5.05 13.30
N LEU A 33 3.66 4.04 13.22
CA LEU A 33 4.27 3.63 11.95
C LEU A 33 3.25 3.06 10.96
N LEU A 34 2.34 2.19 11.43
CA LEU A 34 1.26 1.63 10.63
C LEU A 34 0.31 2.72 10.15
N HIS A 35 0.03 3.71 10.99
CA HIS A 35 -0.77 4.87 10.60
C HIS A 35 -0.11 5.69 9.49
N ARG A 36 1.18 6.03 9.65
CA ARG A 36 1.93 6.76 8.62
C ARG A 36 2.00 5.99 7.31
N PHE A 37 2.30 4.69 7.38
CA PHE A 37 2.33 3.82 6.21
C PHE A 37 0.99 3.82 5.49
N THR A 38 -0.11 3.57 6.21
CA THR A 38 -1.47 3.50 5.64
C THR A 38 -1.88 4.81 4.98
N LYS A 39 -1.66 5.95 5.66
CA LYS A 39 -1.93 7.28 5.09
C LYS A 39 -1.13 7.52 3.80
N ARG A 40 0.16 7.16 3.80
CA ARG A 40 1.04 7.36 2.64
C ARG A 40 0.71 6.41 1.50
N TYR A 41 0.32 5.17 1.80
CA TYR A 41 -0.09 4.16 0.82
C TYR A 41 -1.40 4.57 0.12
N LEU A 42 -2.35 5.13 0.87
CA LEU A 42 -3.61 5.63 0.32
C LEU A 42 -3.53 7.03 -0.29
N GLY A 43 -2.46 7.79 -0.02
CA GLY A 43 -2.36 9.21 -0.36
C GLY A 43 -2.54 9.59 -1.83
N ASN A 44 -2.26 8.66 -2.76
CA ASN A 44 -2.44 8.87 -4.21
C ASN A 44 -3.66 8.13 -4.77
N THR A 45 -4.54 7.61 -3.92
CA THR A 45 -5.74 6.88 -4.37
C THR A 45 -6.81 7.88 -4.81
N SER A 46 -7.30 7.74 -6.04
CA SER A 46 -8.38 8.59 -6.54
C SER A 46 -9.68 8.33 -5.80
N SER A 47 -10.50 9.36 -5.61
CA SER A 47 -11.80 9.25 -4.92
C SER A 47 -12.80 8.30 -5.61
N ASN A 48 -12.63 8.03 -6.91
CA ASN A 48 -13.48 7.09 -7.64
C ASN A 48 -13.12 5.63 -7.36
N ASP A 49 -11.88 5.32 -6.99
CA ASP A 49 -11.42 3.96 -6.71
C ASP A 49 -11.96 3.45 -5.35
N SER A 50 -12.29 4.38 -4.45
CA SER A 50 -12.89 4.12 -3.13
C SER A 50 -14.40 3.88 -3.15
N ALA A 51 -15.12 4.31 -4.18
CA ALA A 51 -16.57 4.13 -4.26
C ALA A 51 -16.97 2.73 -4.78
N VAL A 52 -16.05 2.04 -5.48
CA VAL A 52 -16.33 0.77 -6.17
C VAL A 52 -15.79 -0.45 -5.39
N LYS A 53 -14.83 -0.28 -4.47
CA LYS A 53 -14.21 -1.38 -3.74
C LYS A 53 -14.68 -1.45 -2.30
N SER A 54 -14.92 -2.66 -1.80
CA SER A 54 -15.21 -2.88 -0.39
C SER A 54 -14.03 -2.45 0.48
N SER A 55 -14.31 -1.83 1.63
CA SER A 55 -13.30 -1.43 2.62
C SER A 55 -12.40 -2.61 3.03
N GLU A 56 -12.96 -3.82 3.05
CA GLU A 56 -12.24 -5.06 3.36
C GLU A 56 -11.12 -5.36 2.36
N LEU A 57 -11.37 -5.22 1.05
CA LEU A 57 -10.35 -5.43 0.03
C LEU A 57 -9.23 -4.39 0.13
N ILE A 58 -9.56 -3.15 0.50
CA ILE A 58 -8.57 -2.10 0.73
C ILE A 58 -7.70 -2.44 1.95
N ILE A 59 -8.31 -2.88 3.05
CA ILE A 59 -7.59 -3.29 4.26
C ILE A 59 -6.66 -4.47 3.95
N ALA A 60 -7.15 -5.49 3.25
CA ALA A 60 -6.35 -6.64 2.83
C ALA A 60 -5.18 -6.20 1.94
N ASP A 61 -5.41 -5.29 0.98
CA ASP A 61 -4.34 -4.74 0.13
C ASP A 61 -3.26 -4.02 0.93
N ILE A 62 -3.64 -3.21 1.93
CA ILE A 62 -2.70 -2.50 2.81
C ILE A 62 -1.88 -3.48 3.65
N VAL A 63 -2.52 -4.50 4.22
CA VAL A 63 -1.86 -5.54 5.03
C VAL A 63 -0.83 -6.29 4.18
N GLN A 64 -1.20 -6.69 2.96
CA GLN A 64 -0.27 -7.37 2.05
C GLN A 64 0.87 -6.46 1.61
N ALA A 65 0.58 -5.18 1.31
CA ALA A 65 1.62 -4.21 0.99
C ALA A 65 2.60 -4.00 2.15
N TRP A 66 2.11 -3.97 3.40
CA TRP A 66 2.96 -3.87 4.59
C TRP A 66 3.91 -5.05 4.72
N HIS A 67 3.43 -6.28 4.50
CA HIS A 67 4.27 -7.47 4.50
C HIS A 67 5.29 -7.43 3.36
N PHE A 68 4.84 -7.14 2.14
CA PHE A 68 5.68 -7.11 0.95
C PHE A 68 6.85 -6.14 1.07
N VAL A 69 6.64 -4.94 1.64
CA VAL A 69 7.75 -3.97 1.78
C VAL A 69 8.83 -4.47 2.75
N GLN A 70 8.47 -5.25 3.77
CA GLN A 70 9.42 -5.82 4.72
C GLN A 70 10.28 -6.94 4.12
N GLU A 71 9.85 -7.56 3.03
CA GLU A 71 10.62 -8.60 2.33
C GLU A 71 11.86 -8.04 1.62
N ARG A 72 11.86 -6.75 1.27
CA ARG A 72 12.97 -6.14 0.55
C ARG A 72 14.18 -5.96 1.46
N LYS A 73 15.20 -6.80 1.26
CA LYS A 73 16.46 -6.80 2.03
C LYS A 73 17.53 -5.87 1.46
N SER A 74 17.51 -5.55 0.17
CA SER A 74 18.53 -4.73 -0.51
C SER A 74 17.92 -3.69 -1.44
N SER A 75 18.74 -2.95 -2.19
CA SER A 75 18.28 -2.05 -3.26
C SER A 75 17.79 -2.79 -4.52
N ARG A 76 17.91 -4.13 -4.56
CA ARG A 76 17.36 -4.90 -5.68
C ARG A 76 15.82 -4.75 -5.73
N PRO A 77 15.23 -4.51 -6.91
CA PRO A 77 13.79 -4.56 -7.09
C PRO A 77 13.23 -5.93 -6.71
N ILE A 78 12.03 -5.94 -6.13
CA ILE A 78 11.24 -7.16 -5.94
C ILE A 78 9.86 -6.97 -6.56
N ILE A 79 9.30 -8.06 -7.07
CA ILE A 79 8.01 -8.11 -7.74
C ILE A 79 7.24 -9.31 -7.19
N ALA A 80 5.95 -9.13 -6.91
CA ALA A 80 5.02 -10.20 -6.57
C ALA A 80 3.79 -10.15 -7.47
N PHE A 81 3.26 -11.33 -7.77
CA PHE A 81 2.01 -11.53 -8.50
C PHE A 81 1.05 -12.25 -7.57
N GLU A 82 -0.09 -11.63 -7.31
CA GLU A 82 -1.14 -12.20 -6.45
C GLU A 82 -2.42 -12.32 -7.25
N GLU A 83 -2.87 -13.56 -7.46
CA GLU A 83 -4.13 -13.85 -8.12
C GLU A 83 -5.30 -13.53 -7.19
N GLY A 84 -6.39 -13.03 -7.77
CA GLY A 84 -7.59 -12.70 -7.04
C GLY A 84 -8.82 -12.62 -7.94
N LEU A 85 -9.93 -12.23 -7.33
CA LEU A 85 -11.20 -12.03 -8.01
C LEU A 85 -11.64 -10.57 -7.83
N LEU A 86 -12.04 -9.94 -8.93
CA LEU A 86 -12.60 -8.60 -8.95
C LEU A 86 -14.08 -8.70 -9.30
N GLU A 87 -14.95 -8.08 -8.50
CA GLU A 87 -16.35 -7.95 -8.84
C GLU A 87 -16.56 -6.78 -9.80
N GLU A 88 -17.13 -7.05 -10.98
CA GLU A 88 -17.45 -6.06 -12.00
C GLU A 88 -18.82 -6.40 -12.58
N ASN A 89 -19.78 -5.47 -12.51
CA ASN A 89 -21.16 -5.65 -12.99
C ASN A 89 -21.85 -6.93 -12.46
N GLY A 90 -21.65 -7.24 -11.17
CA GLY A 90 -22.23 -8.42 -10.52
C GLY A 90 -21.60 -9.76 -10.93
N ARG A 91 -20.43 -9.74 -11.61
CA ARG A 91 -19.67 -10.94 -11.97
C ARG A 91 -18.29 -10.88 -11.32
N GLN A 92 -17.80 -12.04 -10.85
CA GLN A 92 -16.43 -12.18 -10.41
C GLN A 92 -15.54 -12.53 -11.59
N LEU A 93 -14.55 -11.68 -11.86
CA LEU A 93 -13.57 -11.85 -12.92
C LEU A 93 -12.19 -12.12 -12.31
N PRO A 94 -11.41 -13.06 -12.88
CA PRO A 94 -10.01 -13.23 -12.51
C PRO A 94 -9.23 -11.93 -12.68
N THR A 95 -8.42 -11.60 -11.69
CA THR A 95 -7.52 -10.44 -11.72
C THR A 95 -6.19 -10.81 -11.09
N THR A 96 -5.17 -10.00 -11.35
CA THR A 96 -3.85 -10.15 -10.75
C THR A 96 -3.42 -8.81 -10.19
N VAL A 97 -3.04 -8.80 -8.91
CA VAL A 97 -2.34 -7.68 -8.30
C VAL A 97 -0.85 -7.87 -8.54
N VAL A 98 -0.24 -6.93 -9.25
CA VAL A 98 1.21 -6.88 -9.45
C VAL A 98 1.79 -5.85 -8.49
N ARG A 99 2.51 -6.31 -7.46
CA ARG A 99 3.21 -5.42 -6.52
C ARG A 99 4.67 -5.30 -6.93
N VAL A 100 5.14 -4.07 -7.05
CA VAL A 100 6.52 -3.77 -7.44
C VAL A 100 7.12 -2.84 -6.40
N LEU A 101 8.29 -3.20 -5.86
CA LEU A 101 9.04 -2.36 -4.94
C LEU A 101 10.47 -2.19 -5.45
N LEU A 102 10.85 -0.93 -5.69
CA LEU A 102 12.16 -0.54 -6.23
C LEU A 102 12.52 0.87 -5.75
N ASP A 103 13.78 1.27 -5.94
CA ASP A 103 14.24 2.61 -5.58
C ASP A 103 13.62 3.66 -6.50
N ASP A 104 13.21 4.81 -5.96
CA ASP A 104 12.54 5.83 -6.75
C ASP A 104 13.37 6.29 -7.96
N LYS A 105 12.71 6.40 -9.12
CA LYS A 105 13.30 6.75 -10.41
C LYS A 105 12.30 7.54 -11.24
N PRO A 106 12.76 8.54 -12.03
CA PRO A 106 11.89 9.25 -12.95
C PRO A 106 11.11 8.29 -13.86
N PHE A 107 9.82 8.58 -14.07
CA PHE A 107 8.93 7.88 -15.00
C PHE A 107 8.69 6.38 -14.73
N ILE A 108 9.11 5.83 -13.57
CA ILE A 108 9.00 4.39 -13.33
C ILE A 108 7.56 3.87 -13.39
N VAL A 109 6.62 4.62 -12.82
CA VAL A 109 5.20 4.25 -12.79
C VAL A 109 4.64 4.17 -14.21
N ASP A 110 5.01 5.11 -15.08
CA ASP A 110 4.56 5.10 -16.47
C ASP A 110 5.24 4.02 -17.30
N SER A 111 6.54 3.81 -17.08
CA SER A 111 7.30 2.74 -17.74
C SER A 111 6.70 1.36 -17.45
N LEU A 112 6.33 1.10 -16.19
CA LEU A 112 5.65 -0.15 -15.79
C LEU A 112 4.27 -0.26 -16.43
N ARG A 113 3.49 0.82 -16.44
CA ARG A 113 2.16 0.85 -17.08
C ARG A 113 2.27 0.51 -18.57
N GLN A 114 3.16 1.17 -19.29
CA GLN A 114 3.38 0.94 -20.72
C GLN A 114 3.89 -0.48 -21.00
N ALA A 115 4.76 -1.02 -20.15
CA ALA A 115 5.22 -2.41 -20.27
C ALA A 115 4.06 -3.40 -20.12
N LEU A 116 3.21 -3.23 -19.10
CA LEU A 116 2.04 -4.08 -18.88
C LEU A 116 1.02 -3.99 -20.03
N LEU A 117 0.74 -2.78 -20.52
CA LEU A 117 -0.17 -2.57 -21.65
C LEU A 117 0.33 -3.26 -22.92
N ARG A 118 1.64 -3.18 -23.22
CA ARG A 118 2.24 -3.88 -24.37
C ARG A 118 2.19 -5.41 -24.25
N SER A 119 2.15 -5.93 -23.02
CA SER A 119 1.95 -7.36 -22.76
C SER A 119 0.49 -7.81 -22.84
N GLY A 120 -0.43 -6.91 -23.22
CA GLY A 120 -1.86 -7.22 -23.36
C GLY A 120 -2.65 -7.16 -22.05
N ALA A 121 -2.06 -6.66 -20.95
CA ALA A 121 -2.78 -6.53 -19.69
C ALA A 121 -3.74 -5.33 -19.71
N THR A 122 -4.94 -5.52 -19.15
CA THR A 122 -5.85 -4.40 -18.87
C THR A 122 -5.62 -3.91 -17.45
N ILE A 123 -5.23 -2.64 -17.29
CA ILE A 123 -4.92 -2.06 -15.99
C ILE A 123 -6.20 -1.48 -15.38
N LYS A 124 -6.73 -2.15 -14.36
CA LYS A 124 -7.94 -1.72 -13.64
C LYS A 124 -7.66 -0.61 -12.63
N THR A 125 -6.52 -0.68 -11.95
CA THR A 125 -6.14 0.27 -10.90
C THR A 125 -4.62 0.39 -10.82
N VAL A 126 -4.14 1.59 -10.52
CA VAL A 126 -2.74 1.84 -10.18
C VAL A 126 -2.71 2.54 -8.83
N ARG A 127 -1.94 2.00 -7.88
CA ARG A 127 -1.57 2.68 -6.64
C ARG A 127 -0.05 2.80 -6.59
N ASN A 128 0.43 4.02 -6.41
CA ASN A 128 1.86 4.28 -6.27
C ASN A 128 2.09 5.11 -5.01
N THR A 129 3.11 4.74 -4.25
CA THR A 129 3.53 5.50 -3.09
C THR A 129 5.05 5.50 -2.98
N VAL A 130 5.60 6.63 -2.56
CA VAL A 130 7.03 6.77 -2.26
C VAL A 130 7.20 6.77 -0.76
N LEU A 131 7.97 5.80 -0.28
CA LEU A 131 8.26 5.57 1.13
C LEU A 131 9.73 5.90 1.38
N PHE A 132 10.00 6.83 2.29
CA PHE A 132 11.38 7.11 2.70
C PHE A 132 11.85 6.02 3.66
N SER A 133 13.01 5.43 3.37
CA SER A 133 13.61 4.40 4.21
C SER A 133 15.05 4.76 4.55
N GLY A 134 15.32 4.90 5.85
CA GLY A 134 16.68 5.08 6.39
C GLY A 134 17.38 3.74 6.67
N ARG A 135 18.71 3.73 6.62
CA ARG A 135 19.50 2.55 7.01
C ARG A 135 19.42 2.36 8.52
N ARG A 136 19.15 1.13 8.97
CA ARG A 136 19.22 0.78 10.40
C ARG A 136 20.69 0.90 10.85
N LYS A 137 20.97 1.67 11.90
CA LYS A 137 22.32 1.72 12.50
C LYS A 137 22.68 0.36 13.08
N THR A 138 23.92 -0.07 12.88
CA THR A 138 24.47 -1.27 13.52
C THR A 138 24.38 -1.12 15.04
N GLY A 139 23.86 -2.13 15.74
CA GLY A 139 23.65 -2.10 17.20
C GLY A 139 22.29 -1.56 17.68
N ALA A 140 21.40 -1.15 16.78
CA ALA A 140 20.07 -0.70 17.17
C ALA A 140 19.21 -1.89 17.67
N SER A 141 18.37 -1.67 18.71
CA SER A 141 17.50 -2.68 19.36
C SER A 141 16.69 -3.50 18.34
N LYS A 142 16.34 -4.77 18.61
CA LYS A 142 15.44 -5.54 17.71
C LYS A 142 14.16 -4.76 17.36
N ASP A 143 13.63 -4.00 18.32
CA ASP A 143 12.46 -3.12 18.17
C ASP A 143 12.75 -1.75 17.54
N SER A 144 14.02 -1.44 17.23
CA SER A 144 14.36 -0.25 16.46
C SER A 144 13.81 -0.37 15.05
N LEU A 145 12.85 0.49 14.74
CA LEU A 145 12.05 0.52 13.50
C LEU A 145 12.85 0.99 12.27
N GLY A 146 14.08 0.49 12.08
CA GLY A 146 14.85 0.74 10.85
C GLY A 146 13.99 0.54 9.59
N ARG A 147 14.37 1.20 8.49
CA ARG A 147 13.69 1.22 7.18
C ARG A 147 12.28 1.83 7.06
N PHE A 148 11.67 2.32 8.14
CA PHE A 148 10.57 3.29 8.05
C PHE A 148 10.57 4.35 9.15
N GLY A 149 11.40 4.19 10.19
CA GLY A 149 11.44 5.08 11.36
C GLY A 149 11.98 6.50 11.12
N GLN A 150 12.40 6.84 9.90
CA GLN A 150 12.70 8.21 9.48
C GLN A 150 11.76 8.60 8.33
N LEU A 151 10.46 8.59 8.61
CA LEU A 151 9.48 9.37 7.86
C LEU A 151 9.33 10.71 8.59
N ILE A 152 10.35 11.56 8.47
CA ILE A 152 10.29 13.00 8.76
C ILE A 152 10.73 13.69 7.47
#